data_AF-A0A7U6L942-F1
#
_entry.id   AF-A0A7U6L942-F1
#
_cell.length_a   1.000
_cell.length_b   1.000
_cell.length_c   1.000
_cell.angle_alpha   90.00
_cell.angle_beta   90.00
_cell.angle_gamma   90.00
#
_symmetry.space_group_name_H-M   'P 1'
#
loop_
_entity.id
_entity.type
_entity.pdbx_description
1 polymer ?
#
loop_
_entity_poly.entity_id
_entity_poly.type
_entity_poly.pdbx_seq_one_letter_code
_entity_poly.pdbx_strand_id
1 'polypeptide(L)' 'MKFTTFSLTGNKILKIAYELLLEIRQKIRVKFIWLECQNNEKILNFYQNFGFSKIDNFISESGYNVMIMELK' A
#
# COMPACT_ATOMS: atom_id res chain seq x y z
N MET A 1 19.31 29.88 -7.28
CA MET A 1 18.14 29.00 -7.41
C MET A 1 18.16 28.02 -6.23
N LYS A 2 17.25 28.14 -5.26
CA LYS A 2 17.16 27.20 -4.14
C LYS A 2 16.35 26.00 -4.60
N PHE A 3 16.98 24.85 -4.80
CA PHE A 3 16.26 23.59 -4.97
C PHE A 3 15.70 23.21 -3.59
N THR A 4 14.39 23.33 -3.41
CA THR A 4 13.69 22.73 -2.28
C THR A 4 13.75 21.22 -2.46
N THR A 5 14.57 20.54 -1.67
CA THR A 5 14.61 19.08 -1.60
C THR A 5 13.29 18.59 -1.03
N PHE A 6 12.34 18.22 -1.90
CA PHE A 6 11.10 17.61 -1.48
C PHE A 6 11.42 16.26 -0.84
N SER A 7 11.32 16.14 0.49
CA SER A 7 11.56 14.86 1.17
C SER A 7 10.42 13.90 0.80
N LEU A 8 10.72 12.99 -0.12
CA LEU A 8 9.83 11.93 -0.54
C LEU A 8 9.92 10.80 0.49
N THR A 9 8.82 10.56 1.21
CA THR A 9 8.74 9.48 2.20
C THR A 9 7.85 8.35 1.68
N GLY A 10 8.02 7.14 2.21
CA GLY A 10 7.17 6.00 1.86
C GLY A 10 5.67 6.32 2.02
N ASN A 11 5.29 7.02 3.09
CA ASN A 11 3.90 7.44 3.33
C ASN A 11 3.36 8.35 2.21
N LYS A 12 4.18 9.28 1.70
CA LYS A 12 3.77 10.15 0.59
C LYS A 12 3.58 9.35 -0.69
N ILE A 13 4.50 8.43 -0.99
CA ILE A 13 4.41 7.56 -2.18
C ILE A 13 3.15 6.70 -2.11
N LEU A 14 2.92 6.03 -0.97
CA LEU A 14 1.75 5.17 -0.78
C LEU A 14 0.43 5.95 -0.86
N LYS A 15 0.40 7.16 -0.30
CA LYS A 15 -0.75 8.06 -0.40
C LYS A 15 -1.06 8.45 -1.84
N ILE A 16 -0.05 8.83 -2.63
CA ILE A 16 -0.23 9.19 -4.05
C ILE A 16 -0.78 7.99 -4.84
N ALA A 17 -0.25 6.78 -4.62
CA ALA A 17 -0.75 5.58 -5.27
C ALA A 17 -2.21 5.27 -4.89
N TYR A 18 -2.56 5.44 -3.62
CA TYR A 18 -3.93 5.29 -3.14
C TYR A 18 -4.90 6.30 -3.77
N GLU A 19 -4.51 7.59 -3.82
CA GLU A 19 -5.33 8.65 -4.43
C GLU A 19 -5.58 8.37 -5.91
N LEU A 20 -4.57 7.93 -6.65
CA LEU A 20 -4.73 7.52 -8.05
C LEU A 20 -5.74 6.38 -8.22
N LEU A 21 -5.70 5.39 -7.31
CA LEU A 21 -6.65 4.26 -7.34
C LEU A 21 -8.08 4.70 -7.03
N LEU A 22 -8.26 5.67 -6.12
CA LEU A 22 -9.57 6.27 -5.85
C LEU A 22 -10.12 7.01 -7.07
N GLU A 23 -9.28 7.77 -7.79
CA GLU A 23 -9.70 8.51 -8.99
C GLU A 23 -10.22 7.58 -10.10
N ILE A 24 -9.55 6.44 -10.31
CA ILE A 24 -9.93 5.51 -11.38
C ILE A 24 -11.04 4.53 -10.95
N ARG A 25 -11.33 4.43 -9.65
CA ARG A 25 -12.26 3.44 -9.08
C ARG A 25 -13.62 3.41 -9.77
N GLN A 26 -14.20 4.55 -10.11
CA GLN A 26 -15.52 4.58 -10.77
C GLN A 26 -15.50 3.96 -12.17
N LYS A 27 -14.35 4.00 -12.85
CA LYS A 27 -14.17 3.47 -14.20
C LYS A 27 -13.93 1.96 -14.19
N ILE A 28 -13.12 1.49 -13.24
CA ILE A 28 -12.65 0.10 -13.21
C ILE A 28 -13.21 -0.74 -12.04
N ARG A 29 -14.09 -0.16 -11.21
CA ARG A 29 -14.79 -0.79 -10.08
C ARG A 29 -13.88 -1.53 -9.10
N VAL A 30 -12.72 -0.95 -8.79
CA VAL A 30 -11.82 -1.52 -7.77
C VAL A 30 -12.49 -1.44 -6.40
N LYS A 31 -12.54 -2.57 -5.71
CA LYS A 31 -13.06 -2.66 -4.33
C LYS A 31 -11.96 -2.92 -3.31
N PHE A 32 -10.91 -3.64 -3.70
CA PHE A 32 -9.80 -4.00 -2.82
C PHE A 32 -8.47 -3.76 -3.50
N ILE A 33 -7.48 -3.37 -2.71
CA ILE A 33 -6.07 -3.35 -3.10
C ILE A 33 -5.39 -4.51 -2.39
N TRP A 34 -4.71 -5.36 -3.16
CA TRP A 34 -3.78 -6.35 -2.63
C TRP A 34 -2.34 -5.86 -2.80
N LEU A 35 -1.42 -6.30 -1.94
CA LEU A 35 0.01 -6.13 -2.18
C LEU A 35 0.82 -7.23 -1.49
N GLU A 36 1.99 -7.49 -2.04
CA GLU A 36 2.99 -8.36 -1.44
C GLU A 36 4.03 -7.52 -0.71
N CYS A 37 4.47 -7.96 0.47
CA CYS A 37 5.51 -7.29 1.22
C CYS A 37 6.40 -8.26 2.03
N GLN A 38 7.61 -7.80 2.31
CA GLN A 38 8.58 -8.55 3.11
C GLN A 38 8.04 -8.88 4.49
N ASN A 39 8.39 -10.08 4.99
CA ASN A 39 8.13 -10.46 6.38
C ASN A 39 9.07 -9.75 7.34
N ASN A 40 8.84 -8.45 7.49
CA ASN A 40 9.59 -7.55 8.35
C ASN A 40 8.61 -6.68 9.13
N GLU A 41 8.74 -6.63 10.45
CA GLU A 41 7.81 -5.93 11.35
C GLU A 41 7.63 -4.45 10.96
N LYS A 42 8.71 -3.75 10.60
CA LYS A 42 8.63 -2.34 10.18
C LYS A 42 7.79 -2.16 8.92
N ILE A 43 7.90 -3.08 7.95
CA ILE A 43 7.15 -3.05 6.70
C ILE A 43 5.69 -3.44 6.93
N LEU A 44 5.43 -4.46 7.75
CA LEU A 44 4.09 -4.85 8.15
C LEU A 44 3.36 -3.71 8.84
N ASN A 45 3.99 -3.10 9.86
CA ASN A 45 3.45 -1.97 10.59
C ASN A 45 3.23 -0.75 9.67
N PHE A 46 4.14 -0.51 8.71
CA PHE A 46 3.98 0.57 7.74
C PHE A 46 2.67 0.43 6.93
N TYR A 47 2.38 -0.75 6.38
CA TYR A 47 1.15 -0.98 5.62
C TYR A 47 -0.09 -1.06 6.52
N GLN A 48 0.02 -1.66 7.71
CA GLN A 48 -1.07 -1.73 8.68
C GLN A 48 -1.51 -0.35 9.15
N ASN A 49 -0.56 0.52 9.48
CA ASN A 49 -0.83 1.90 9.87
C ASN A 49 -1.50 2.74 8.76
N PHE A 50 -1.32 2.34 7.50
CA PHE A 50 -2.00 2.97 6.37
C PHE A 50 -3.46 2.51 6.21
N GLY A 51 -3.78 1.28 6.65
CA GLY A 51 -5.12 0.70 6.56
C GLY A 51 -5.19 -0.70 5.94
N PHE A 52 -4.06 -1.31 5.61
CA PHE A 52 -4.05 -2.69 5.13
C PHE A 52 -4.16 -3.69 6.29
N SER A 53 -4.85 -4.80 6.05
CA SER A 53 -4.87 -5.97 6.93
C SER A 53 -4.02 -7.08 6.33
N LYS A 54 -3.28 -7.80 7.17
CA LYS A 54 -2.55 -8.99 6.73
C LYS A 54 -3.54 -10.13 6.45
N ILE A 55 -3.31 -10.89 5.39
CA ILE A 55 -3.98 -12.18 5.20
C ILE A 55 -3.20 -13.23 5.98
N ASP A 56 -3.73 -13.65 7.12
CA ASP A 56 -3.08 -14.64 7.97
C ASP A 56 -3.07 -16.03 7.32
N ASN A 57 -2.04 -16.81 7.65
CA ASN A 57 -1.80 -18.15 7.10
C ASN A 57 -1.69 -18.21 5.57
N PHE A 58 -1.38 -17.10 4.92
CA PHE A 58 -1.13 -17.02 3.49
C PHE A 58 0.22 -16.37 3.21
N ILE A 59 1.01 -17.01 2.36
CA ILE A 59 2.28 -16.51 1.82
C ILE A 59 2.18 -16.63 0.30
N SER A 60 2.58 -15.59 -0.43
CA SER A 60 2.56 -15.62 -1.90
C SER A 60 3.52 -16.67 -2.45
N GLU A 61 3.35 -17.05 -3.71
CA GLU A 61 4.28 -17.93 -4.40
C GLU A 61 5.73 -17.40 -4.40
N SER A 62 5.88 -16.08 -4.30
CA SER A 62 7.17 -15.39 -4.21
C SER A 62 7.73 -15.32 -2.78
N GLY A 63 7.07 -15.93 -1.79
CA GLY A 63 7.54 -15.97 -0.40
C GLY A 63 7.24 -14.71 0.43
N TYR A 64 6.32 -13.86 -0.01
CA TYR A 64 5.97 -12.62 0.67
C TYR A 64 4.66 -12.72 1.47
N ASN A 65 4.53 -11.89 2.50
CA ASN A 65 3.23 -11.70 3.14
C ASN A 65 2.31 -10.96 2.16
N VAL A 66 1.02 -11.26 2.22
CA VAL A 66 0.01 -10.54 1.46
C VAL A 66 -0.84 -9.69 2.39
N MET A 67 -1.04 -8.45 1.97
CA MET A 67 -1.83 -7.45 2.66
C MET A 67 -2.99 -7.00 1.77
N ILE A 68 -4.15 -6.75 2.36
CA ILE A 68 -5.35 -6.31 1.66
C ILE A 68 -5.98 -5.09 2.31
N MET A 69 -6.49 -4.16 1.52
CA MET A 69 -7.22 -2.98 1.98
C MET A 69 -8.48 -2.80 1.14
N GLU A 70 -9.61 -2.52 1.79
CA GLU A 70 -10.82 -2.10 1.09
C GLU A 70 -10.72 -0.61 0.70
N LEU A 71 -10.99 -0.32 -0.57
CA LEU A 71 -11.17 1.06 -1.03
C LEU A 71 -12.55 1.55 -0.60
N LYS A 72 -12.57 2.50 0.33
CA LYS A 72 -13.80 3.18 0.77
C LYS A 72 -14.30 4.16 -0.28
#